data_AF-A0A257ND49-F1
#
_entry.id   AF-A0A257ND49-F1
#
_cell.length_a   1.000
_cell.length_b   1.000
_cell.length_c   1.000
_cell.angle_alpha   90.00
_cell.angle_beta   90.00
_cell.angle_gamma   90.00
#
_symmetry.space_group_name_H-M   'P 1'
#
loop_
_entity.id
_entity.type
_entity.pdbx_description
1 polymer ?
#
loop_
_entity_poly.entity_id
_entity_poly.type
_entity_poly.pdbx_seq_one_letter_code
_entity_poly.pdbx_strand_id
1 'polypeptide(L)'
;MNIQNVEFQFITGLRRAIFRNARLRGSWDDSGRYSDIWTEVPMQEQLGANGCPIFIASVTLDLVDQGKMFKWGVILDGPQGANFWGIPTEVQDVNSAERHRQFRLSGSEAEPQVERYCFTYGRRLGANKHFASGSAKPGLHFAVWAPNAQ
;
A
#
# COMPACT_ATOMS: atom_id res chain seq x y z
N MET A 1 -3.67 2.01 -26.25
CA MET A 1 -3.93 2.41 -24.85
C MET A 1 -2.60 2.36 -24.15
N ASN A 2 -2.14 3.47 -23.57
CA ASN A 2 -0.86 3.51 -22.88
C ASN A 2 -1.14 3.25 -21.39
N ILE A 3 -0.58 2.20 -20.82
CA ILE A 3 -0.97 1.71 -19.50
C ILE A 3 0.25 1.54 -18.61
N GLN A 4 0.03 1.67 -17.30
CA GLN A 4 1.04 1.42 -16.29
C GLN A 4 0.47 0.47 -15.23
N ASN A 5 1.19 -0.60 -14.93
CA ASN A 5 0.87 -1.45 -13.79
C ASN A 5 1.44 -0.82 -12.51
N VAL A 6 0.57 -0.60 -11.52
CA VAL A 6 0.93 -0.04 -10.23
C VAL A 6 0.68 -1.09 -9.16
N GLU A 7 1.71 -1.41 -8.38
CA GLU A 7 1.59 -2.31 -7.24
C GLU A 7 1.34 -1.53 -5.95
N PHE A 8 0.34 -1.96 -5.19
CA PHE A 8 -0.02 -1.37 -3.91
C PHE A 8 0.30 -2.34 -2.79
N GLN A 9 1.06 -1.86 -1.80
CA GLN A 9 1.48 -2.66 -0.66
C GLN A 9 1.01 -2.05 0.65
N PHE A 10 0.28 -2.84 1.44
CA PHE A 10 -0.06 -2.54 2.83
C PHE A 10 0.76 -3.42 3.77
N ILE A 11 1.80 -2.83 4.34
CA ILE A 11 2.75 -3.50 5.23
C ILE A 11 2.26 -3.35 6.66
N THR A 12 1.89 -4.47 7.29
CA THR A 12 1.31 -4.42 8.65
C THR A 12 2.34 -4.07 9.71
N GLY A 13 3.58 -4.55 9.58
CA GLY A 13 4.61 -4.44 10.63
C GLY A 13 4.31 -5.26 11.90
N LEU A 14 3.24 -6.05 11.90
CA LEU A 14 2.78 -6.85 13.02
C LEU A 14 2.93 -8.32 12.70
N ARG A 15 3.68 -9.07 13.52
CA ARG A 15 3.85 -10.52 13.27
C ARG A 15 2.55 -11.31 13.43
N ARG A 16 1.63 -10.82 14.27
CA ARG A 16 0.31 -11.43 14.46
C ARG A 16 -0.60 -10.99 13.32
N ALA A 17 -1.20 -11.97 12.63
CA ALA A 17 -2.24 -11.72 11.62
C ALA A 17 -3.54 -11.26 12.31
N ILE A 18 -3.63 -9.96 12.60
CA ILE A 18 -4.84 -9.35 13.20
C ILE A 18 -5.79 -8.79 12.14
N PHE A 19 -5.29 -8.57 10.92
CA PHE A 19 -6.07 -8.08 9.79
C PHE A 19 -6.37 -9.21 8.82
N ARG A 20 -7.52 -9.12 8.14
CA ARG A 20 -7.97 -10.07 7.12
C ARG A 20 -8.87 -9.36 6.12
N ASN A 21 -9.20 -10.03 5.01
CA ASN A 21 -10.14 -9.51 4.01
C ASN A 21 -9.74 -8.10 3.50
N ALA A 22 -8.44 -7.89 3.27
CA ALA A 22 -7.94 -6.61 2.80
C ALA A 22 -8.38 -6.37 1.35
N ARG A 23 -8.88 -5.17 1.07
CA ARG A 23 -9.29 -4.71 -0.24
C ARG A 23 -8.67 -3.35 -0.51
N LEU A 24 -8.00 -3.24 -1.65
CA LEU A 24 -7.52 -1.97 -2.16
C LEU A 24 -8.73 -1.21 -2.67
N ARG A 25 -8.88 0.04 -2.23
CA ARG A 25 -9.88 0.97 -2.74
C ARG A 25 -9.17 2.11 -3.44
N GLY A 26 -9.60 2.47 -4.64
CA GLY A 26 -8.91 3.50 -5.43
C GLY A 26 -9.82 4.37 -6.27
N SER A 27 -9.37 5.60 -6.55
CA SER A 27 -10.07 6.59 -7.38
C SER A 27 -9.88 6.32 -8.88
N TRP A 28 -10.20 5.11 -9.32
CA TRP A 28 -10.17 4.69 -10.71
C TRP A 28 -11.35 3.79 -11.06
N ASP A 29 -11.72 3.77 -12.33
CA ASP A 29 -12.76 2.89 -12.88
C ASP A 29 -12.19 1.55 -13.40
N ASP A 30 -13.07 0.70 -13.94
CA ASP A 30 -12.71 -0.60 -14.52
C ASP A 30 -11.82 -0.50 -15.77
N SER A 31 -11.73 0.68 -16.38
CA SER A 31 -10.84 0.97 -17.52
C SER A 31 -9.48 1.54 -17.07
N GLY A 32 -9.25 1.65 -15.76
CA GLY A 32 -8.02 2.21 -15.20
C GLY A 32 -7.93 3.74 -15.32
N ARG A 33 -9.03 4.43 -15.62
CA ARG A 33 -9.08 5.89 -15.70
C ARG A 33 -9.42 6.51 -14.36
N TYR A 34 -9.01 7.76 -14.14
CA TYR A 34 -9.34 8.47 -12.91
C TYR A 34 -10.86 8.60 -12.76
N SER A 35 -11.36 8.31 -11.56
CA SER A 35 -12.78 8.39 -11.21
C SER A 35 -12.96 8.86 -9.77
N ASP A 36 -13.96 9.72 -9.53
CA ASP A 36 -14.39 10.07 -8.18
C ASP A 36 -15.28 8.99 -7.54
N ILE A 37 -15.76 8.03 -8.34
CA ILE A 37 -16.40 6.81 -7.84
C ILE A 37 -15.32 5.74 -7.70
N TRP A 38 -15.04 5.35 -6.46
CA TRP A 38 -13.94 4.44 -6.17
C TRP A 38 -14.33 2.98 -6.44
N THR A 39 -13.39 2.23 -7.01
CA THR A 39 -13.49 0.78 -7.17
C THR A 39 -12.73 0.04 -6.06
N GLU A 40 -13.07 -1.23 -5.85
CA GLU A 40 -12.42 -2.11 -4.89
C GLU A 40 -11.86 -3.35 -5.57
N VAL A 41 -10.63 -3.74 -5.21
CA VAL A 41 -10.02 -5.01 -5.63
C VAL A 41 -9.46 -5.76 -4.41
N PRO A 42 -9.66 -7.09 -4.32
CA PRO A 42 -9.08 -7.89 -3.24
C PRO A 42 -7.55 -7.81 -3.22
N MET A 43 -6.96 -7.75 -2.03
CA MET A 43 -5.51 -7.84 -1.86
C MET A 43 -5.12 -9.25 -1.40
N GLN A 44 -4.02 -9.77 -1.94
CA GLN A 44 -3.45 -11.04 -1.53
C GLN A 44 -2.57 -10.86 -0.30
N GLU A 45 -2.79 -11.67 0.73
CA GLU A 45 -1.90 -11.75 1.90
C GLU A 45 -0.66 -12.58 1.57
N GLN A 46 0.52 -12.06 1.94
CA GLN A 46 1.81 -12.72 1.80
C GLN A 46 2.67 -12.46 3.06
N LEU A 47 3.77 -13.20 3.21
CA LEU A 47 4.77 -12.92 4.25
C LEU A 47 5.83 -11.97 3.70
N GLY A 48 5.94 -10.77 4.29
CA GLY A 48 6.94 -9.78 3.89
C GLY A 48 8.35 -10.10 4.40
N ALA A 49 9.36 -9.41 3.86
CA ALA A 49 10.77 -9.58 4.24
C ALA A 49 11.08 -9.26 5.72
N ASN A 50 10.18 -8.55 6.40
CA ASN A 50 10.26 -8.28 7.85
C ASN A 50 9.63 -9.39 8.71
N GLY A 51 9.17 -10.49 8.09
CA GLY A 51 8.52 -11.62 8.75
C GLY A 51 7.10 -11.30 9.26
N CYS A 52 6.46 -10.26 8.72
CA CYS A 52 5.09 -9.86 9.05
C CYS A 52 4.18 -9.99 7.81
N PRO A 53 2.87 -10.17 7.98
CA PRO A 53 1.93 -10.13 6.87
C PRO A 53 2.02 -8.81 6.10
N ILE A 54 1.95 -8.92 4.78
CA ILE A 54 1.80 -7.82 3.83
C ILE A 54 0.60 -8.15 2.94
N PHE A 55 -0.21 -7.15 2.60
CA PHE A 55 -1.29 -7.29 1.63
C PHE A 55 -0.88 -6.56 0.34
N ILE A 56 -1.00 -7.23 -0.79
CA ILE A 56 -0.54 -6.74 -2.10
C ILE A 56 -1.67 -6.85 -3.13
N ALA A 57 -1.86 -5.82 -3.94
CA ALA A 57 -2.69 -5.85 -5.15
C ALA A 57 -2.03 -5.00 -6.23
N SER A 58 -2.26 -5.35 -7.50
CA SER A 58 -1.77 -4.58 -8.63
C SER A 58 -2.95 -4.15 -9.51
N VAL A 59 -2.88 -2.92 -10.01
CA VAL A 59 -3.91 -2.35 -10.88
C VAL A 59 -3.23 -1.77 -12.12
N THR A 60 -3.84 -2.01 -13.28
CA THR A 60 -3.44 -1.40 -14.54
C THR A 60 -4.18 -0.07 -14.72
N LEU A 61 -3.44 1.03 -14.82
CA LEU A 61 -4.00 2.38 -14.94
C LEU A 61 -3.64 3.00 -16.29
N ASP A 62 -4.56 3.77 -16.87
CA ASP A 62 -4.41 4.44 -18.16
C ASP A 62 -3.59 5.73 -18.00
N LEU A 63 -2.51 5.85 -18.75
CA LEU A 63 -1.61 7.01 -18.72
C LEU A 63 -2.24 8.26 -19.34
N VAL A 64 -3.43 8.15 -19.97
CA VAL A 64 -4.25 9.32 -20.33
C VAL A 64 -4.48 10.24 -19.13
N ASP A 65 -4.64 9.68 -17.93
CA ASP A 65 -4.87 10.43 -16.70
C ASP A 65 -3.60 10.65 -15.86
N GLN A 66 -2.40 10.50 -16.45
CA GLN A 66 -1.13 10.62 -15.72
C GLN A 66 -0.99 11.93 -14.92
N GLY A 67 -1.54 13.05 -15.40
CA GLY A 67 -1.51 14.34 -14.72
C GLY A 67 -2.45 14.46 -13.51
N LYS A 68 -3.36 13.50 -13.32
CA LYS A 68 -4.33 13.49 -12.20
C LYS A 68 -3.66 13.01 -10.91
N MET A 69 -4.23 13.46 -9.79
CA MET A 69 -3.86 12.96 -8.47
C MET A 69 -4.79 11.79 -8.12
N PHE A 70 -4.30 10.57 -8.30
CA PHE A 70 -5.01 9.38 -7.86
C PHE A 70 -4.99 9.26 -6.34
N LYS A 71 -6.03 8.66 -5.78
CA LYS A 71 -6.20 8.37 -4.37
C LYS A 71 -6.33 6.86 -4.19
N TRP A 72 -5.74 6.35 -3.11
CA TRP A 72 -5.92 4.95 -2.75
C TRP A 72 -5.88 4.75 -1.24
N GLY A 73 -6.57 3.73 -0.77
CA GLY A 73 -6.47 3.26 0.59
C GLY A 73 -6.82 1.79 0.68
N VAL A 74 -6.87 1.28 1.91
CA VAL A 74 -7.16 -0.14 2.15
C VAL A 74 -8.31 -0.25 3.11
N ILE A 75 -9.32 -1.03 2.75
CA ILE A 75 -10.38 -1.47 3.64
C ILE A 75 -10.04 -2.87 4.13
N LEU A 76 -10.16 -3.12 5.43
CA LEU A 76 -9.82 -4.41 6.02
C LEU A 76 -10.70 -4.72 7.24
N ASP A 77 -10.70 -6.00 7.60
CA ASP A 77 -11.33 -6.48 8.83
C ASP A 77 -10.25 -6.66 9.90
N GLY A 78 -10.56 -6.31 11.14
CA GLY A 78 -9.64 -6.37 12.26
C GLY A 78 -10.29 -6.89 13.53
N PRO A 79 -9.61 -6.75 14.69
CA PRO A 79 -10.19 -7.13 15.98
C PRO A 79 -11.40 -6.29 16.38
N GLN A 80 -11.52 -5.07 15.84
CA GLN A 80 -12.60 -4.13 16.15
C GLN A 80 -13.83 -4.31 15.26
N GLY A 81 -13.81 -5.25 14.31
CA GLY A 81 -14.92 -5.53 13.38
C GLY A 81 -14.47 -5.52 11.92
N ALA A 82 -15.41 -5.23 11.02
CA ALA A 82 -15.21 -5.30 9.57
C ALA A 82 -15.20 -3.93 8.90
N ASN A 83 -14.64 -3.87 7.69
CA ASN A 83 -14.72 -2.72 6.78
C ASN A 83 -14.14 -1.40 7.32
N PHE A 84 -12.99 -1.46 7.99
CA PHE A 84 -12.28 -0.27 8.46
C PHE A 84 -11.19 0.16 7.49
N TRP A 85 -10.95 1.47 7.42
CA TRP A 85 -9.75 2.00 6.77
C TRP A 85 -8.48 1.55 7.52
N GLY A 86 -7.63 0.80 6.83
CA GLY A 86 -6.32 0.39 7.31
C GLY A 86 -5.29 1.53 7.29
N ILE A 87 -5.50 2.54 6.45
CA ILE A 87 -4.73 3.79 6.48
C ILE A 87 -5.46 4.75 7.43
N PRO A 88 -4.83 5.21 8.53
CA PRO A 88 -5.41 6.14 9.49
C PRO A 88 -5.20 7.61 9.11
N THR A 89 -4.51 7.92 8.00
CA THR A 89 -4.25 9.31 7.57
C THR A 89 -5.57 10.00 7.23
N GLU A 90 -5.99 10.91 8.11
CA GLU A 90 -7.22 11.69 7.93
C GLU A 90 -7.02 12.74 6.84
N VAL A 91 -8.08 12.95 6.04
CA VAL A 91 -8.13 14.04 5.08
C VAL A 91 -8.57 15.29 5.82
N GLN A 92 -7.96 16.44 5.49
CA GLN A 92 -8.34 17.75 6.05
C GLN A 92 -9.65 18.26 5.43
N ASP A 93 -10.72 17.48 5.56
CA ASP A 93 -12.08 17.82 5.14
C ASP A 93 -13.05 17.29 6.20
N VAL A 94 -13.76 18.22 6.85
CA VAL A 94 -14.70 17.92 7.93
C VAL A 94 -15.89 17.06 7.48
N ASN A 95 -16.18 17.05 6.18
CA ASN A 95 -17.28 16.27 5.61
C ASN A 95 -16.83 14.91 5.07
N SER A 96 -15.54 14.58 5.14
CA SER A 96 -14.98 13.34 4.61
C SER A 96 -14.60 12.39 5.74
N ALA A 97 -15.08 11.15 5.64
CA ALA A 97 -14.60 10.03 6.44
C ALA A 97 -13.55 9.18 5.70
N GLU A 98 -13.08 9.64 4.53
CA GLU A 98 -12.10 8.93 3.74
C GLU A 98 -10.70 9.02 4.37
N ARG A 99 -9.92 7.94 4.22
CA ARG A 99 -8.53 7.89 4.69
C ARG A 99 -7.66 7.24 3.64
N HIS A 100 -6.82 8.04 3.00
CA HIS A 100 -6.14 7.62 1.78
C HIS A 100 -4.76 8.25 1.63
N ARG A 101 -4.00 7.70 0.69
CA ARG A 101 -2.76 8.28 0.15
C ARG A 101 -3.03 8.81 -1.24
N GLN A 102 -2.14 9.66 -1.72
CA GLN A 102 -2.22 10.24 -3.05
C GLN A 102 -0.94 9.96 -3.83
N PHE A 103 -1.06 9.79 -5.14
CA PHE A 103 0.06 9.58 -6.04
C PHE A 103 -0.26 10.11 -7.44
N ARG A 104 0.79 10.22 -8.27
CA ARG A 104 0.68 10.43 -9.71
C ARG A 104 1.33 9.25 -10.42
N LEU A 105 0.86 8.94 -11.62
CA LEU A 105 1.50 7.93 -12.46
C LEU A 105 2.86 8.46 -12.91
N SER A 106 3.90 7.64 -12.77
CA SER A 106 5.25 8.03 -13.19
C SER A 106 5.40 8.07 -14.71
N GLY A 107 4.61 7.27 -15.45
CA GLY A 107 4.73 7.11 -16.89
C GLY A 107 6.05 6.46 -17.32
N SER A 108 6.79 5.88 -16.38
CA SER A 108 8.04 5.17 -16.64
C SER A 108 7.74 3.69 -16.92
N GLU A 109 8.20 3.19 -18.06
CA GLU A 109 8.20 1.76 -18.37
C GLU A 109 9.39 1.02 -17.73
N ALA A 110 10.43 1.75 -17.30
CA ALA A 110 11.69 1.15 -16.86
C ALA A 110 11.60 0.53 -15.46
N GLU A 111 10.73 1.04 -14.58
CA GLU A 111 10.59 0.54 -13.20
C GLU A 111 9.10 0.46 -12.82
N PRO A 112 8.63 -0.67 -12.26
CA PRO A 112 7.27 -0.80 -11.78
C PRO A 112 7.02 0.21 -10.65
N GLN A 113 5.96 1.00 -10.77
CA GLN A 113 5.58 1.92 -9.72
C GLN A 113 4.97 1.14 -8.55
N VAL A 114 5.51 1.38 -7.35
CA VAL A 114 5.03 0.74 -6.13
C VAL A 114 4.61 1.79 -5.11
N GLU A 115 3.33 1.79 -4.77
CA GLU A 115 2.74 2.63 -3.73
C GLU A 115 2.68 1.85 -2.41
N ARG A 116 3.41 2.32 -1.39
CA ARG A 116 3.55 1.59 -0.12
C ARG A 116 2.99 2.38 1.05
N TYR A 117 2.22 1.69 1.89
CA TYR A 117 1.83 2.18 3.21
C TYR A 117 2.29 1.20 4.30
N CYS A 118 2.84 1.74 5.38
CA CYS A 118 3.23 0.96 6.56
C CYS A 118 2.32 1.33 7.72
N PHE A 119 1.54 0.36 8.21
CA PHE A 119 0.61 0.57 9.34
C PHE A 119 1.34 0.97 10.62
N THR A 120 2.50 0.38 10.86
CA THR A 120 3.43 0.83 11.90
C THR A 120 4.85 0.90 11.33
N TYR A 121 5.66 1.78 11.90
CA TYR A 121 7.10 1.84 11.63
C TYR A 121 7.88 0.83 12.49
N GLY A 122 7.22 0.13 13.40
CA GLY A 122 7.77 -1.06 14.05
C GLY A 122 8.18 -2.07 12.98
N ARG A 123 9.43 -2.55 13.05
CA ARG A 123 10.05 -3.43 12.03
C ARG A 123 10.41 -2.79 10.69
N ARG A 124 10.29 -1.46 10.57
CA ARG A 124 10.78 -0.68 9.42
C ARG A 124 12.01 0.15 9.75
N LEU A 125 12.05 0.77 10.92
CA LEU A 125 13.19 1.56 11.40
C LEU A 125 13.92 0.82 12.53
N GLY A 126 15.19 1.15 12.76
CA GLY A 126 16.07 0.48 13.71
C GLY A 126 16.66 -0.83 13.20
N ALA A 127 17.08 -1.67 14.13
CA ALA A 127 17.69 -2.98 13.89
C ALA A 127 16.61 -4.06 13.73
N ASN A 128 16.42 -4.55 12.51
CA ASN A 128 15.29 -5.41 12.16
C ASN A 128 15.74 -6.77 11.63
N LYS A 129 14.95 -7.80 11.95
CA LYS A 129 15.11 -9.12 11.34
C LYS A 129 14.75 -9.02 9.86
N HIS A 130 15.65 -9.49 8.99
CA HIS A 130 15.43 -9.57 7.55
C HIS A 130 15.43 -11.03 7.11
N PHE A 131 14.31 -11.46 6.53
CA PHE A 131 14.12 -12.81 6.01
C PHE A 131 14.31 -12.79 4.50
N ALA A 132 15.54 -13.04 4.06
CA ALA A 132 15.86 -13.17 2.63
C ALA A 132 15.21 -14.43 2.03
N SER A 133 14.88 -14.37 0.75
CA SER A 133 14.33 -15.52 0.02
C SER A 133 15.26 -16.74 0.14
N GLY A 134 14.70 -17.90 0.47
CA GLY A 134 15.43 -19.16 0.63
C GLY A 134 16.20 -19.32 1.95
N SER A 135 16.20 -18.35 2.86
CA SER A 135 16.88 -18.48 4.17
C SER A 135 15.91 -18.73 5.32
N ALA A 136 16.15 -19.79 6.10
CA ALA A 136 15.41 -20.06 7.34
C ALA A 136 15.89 -19.21 8.53
N LYS A 137 17.11 -18.66 8.48
CA LYS A 137 17.67 -17.80 9.52
C LYS A 137 17.56 -16.32 9.11
N PRO A 138 17.03 -15.43 9.95
CA PRO A 138 16.99 -14.01 9.63
C PRO A 138 18.39 -13.39 9.73
N GLY A 139 18.71 -12.53 8.77
CA GLY A 139 19.79 -11.56 8.89
C GLY A 139 19.36 -10.33 9.70
N LEU A 140 20.29 -9.39 9.85
CA LEU A 140 20.05 -8.10 10.50
C LEU A 140 20.05 -6.99 9.44
N HIS A 141 19.02 -6.15 9.42
CA HIS A 141 18.90 -5.00 8.55
C HIS A 141 18.65 -3.75 9.38
N PHE A 142 19.53 -2.76 9.24
CA PHE A 142 19.41 -1.47 9.90
C PHE A 142 18.82 -0.45 8.94
N ALA A 143 17.79 0.25 9.39
CA ALA A 143 17.19 1.35 8.64
C ALA A 143 16.96 2.53 9.58
N VAL A 144 17.44 3.71 9.20
CA VAL A 144 17.28 4.94 9.98
C VAL A 144 16.32 5.88 9.27
N TRP A 145 15.59 6.68 10.05
CA TRP A 145 14.86 7.79 9.47
C TRP A 145 15.82 8.94 9.24
N ALA A 146 16.14 9.19 7.98
CA ALA A 146 17.08 10.25 7.57
C ALA A 146 16.49 11.04 6.39
N PRO A 147 15.43 11.83 6.62
CA PRO A 147 14.70 12.51 5.53
C PRO A 147 15.54 13.59 4.82
N ASN A 148 16.65 14.02 5.43
CA ASN A 148 17.54 15.05 4.91
C ASN A 148 18.97 14.52 4.66
N ALA A 149 19.19 13.20 4.68
CA ALA A 149 20.48 12.64 4.29
C ALA A 149 20.61 12.71 2.76
N GLN A 150 21.74 13.22 2.30
CA GLN A 150 22.14 13.26 0.89
C GLN A 150 23.30 12.30 0.67
#